data_AF-A0A0K0D8J4-F1
#
_entry.id   AF-A0A0K0D8J4-F1
#
_cell.length_a   1.000
_cell.length_b   1.000
_cell.length_c   1.000
_cell.angle_alpha   90.00
_cell.angle_beta   90.00
_cell.angle_gamma   90.00
#
_symmetry.space_group_name_H-M   'P 1'
#
loop_
_entity.id
_entity.type
_entity.pdbx_description
1 polymer ?
#
loop_
_entity_poly.entity_id
_entity_poly.type
_entity_poly.pdbx_seq_one_letter_code
_entity_poly.pdbx_strand_id
1 'polypeptide(L)'
;MKVRELLSKALPNMRGLTSEEKDPEEVLTALFGTLLKAPPLVELINLKDNKVDRTYLCPLIVDDWTAGVATTQHLLDRSFRSANVKFVYPPKTLILQLPRYGQQKLFDKILPLEHIEITGLVNNSTQPCHGCGKPAEGMCPECFLCKRVTLSE
;
A
#
# COMPACT_ATOMS: atom_id res chain seq x y z
N MET A 1 -1.50 -11.53 28.12
CA MET A 1 -2.69 -11.75 27.28
C MET A 1 -3.87 -10.80 27.53
N LYS A 2 -3.77 -9.75 28.36
CA LYS A 2 -4.93 -8.88 28.69
C LYS A 2 -5.58 -8.16 27.50
N VAL A 3 -4.81 -7.80 26.48
CA VAL A 3 -5.32 -7.04 25.31
C VAL A 3 -6.32 -7.85 24.48
N ARG A 4 -6.04 -9.13 24.20
CA ARG A 4 -6.95 -9.98 23.40
C ARG A 4 -8.30 -10.20 24.08
N GLU A 5 -8.32 -10.36 25.40
CA GLU A 5 -9.56 -10.46 26.18
C GLU A 5 -10.37 -9.16 26.16
N LEU A 6 -9.69 -8.00 26.30
CA LEU A 6 -10.34 -6.70 26.21
C LEU A 6 -10.92 -6.46 24.81
N LEU A 7 -10.18 -6.80 23.75
CA LEU A 7 -10.66 -6.72 22.38
C LEU A 7 -11.85 -7.64 22.14
N SER A 8 -11.82 -8.88 22.63
CA SER A 8 -12.94 -9.82 22.51
C SER A 8 -14.22 -9.30 23.16
N LYS A 9 -14.11 -8.60 24.30
CA LYS A 9 -15.25 -7.95 24.96
C LYS A 9 -15.74 -6.71 24.21
N ALA A 10 -14.81 -5.91 23.68
CA ALA A 10 -15.12 -4.65 23.01
C ALA A 10 -15.57 -4.82 21.54
N LEU A 11 -15.20 -5.94 20.90
CA LEU A 11 -15.50 -6.29 19.51
C LEU A 11 -16.24 -7.65 19.46
N PRO A 12 -17.48 -7.74 19.98
CA PRO A 12 -18.19 -9.02 20.13
C PRO A 12 -18.49 -9.73 18.80
N ASN A 13 -18.49 -8.99 17.69
CA ASN A 13 -18.69 -9.55 16.35
C ASN A 13 -17.44 -10.23 15.78
N MET A 14 -16.26 -9.97 16.35
CA MET A 14 -14.99 -10.54 15.93
C MET A 14 -14.65 -11.76 16.77
N ARG A 15 -15.26 -12.91 16.44
CA ARG A 15 -15.07 -14.18 17.17
C ARG A 15 -13.63 -14.67 17.06
N GLY A 16 -13.18 -15.49 18.03
CA GLY A 16 -11.87 -16.15 17.94
C GLY A 16 -10.66 -15.28 18.29
N LEU A 17 -10.83 -14.03 18.72
CA LEU A 17 -9.73 -13.13 19.09
C LEU A 17 -8.76 -13.68 20.15
N THR A 18 -9.22 -14.62 20.98
CA THR A 18 -8.42 -15.26 22.04
C THR A 18 -7.90 -16.65 21.67
N SER A 19 -8.39 -17.25 20.58
CA SER A 19 -8.17 -18.68 20.26
C SER A 19 -7.71 -18.95 18.83
N GLU A 20 -7.87 -18.00 17.92
CA GLU A 20 -7.57 -18.14 16.50
C GLU A 20 -6.52 -17.13 16.05
N GLU A 21 -5.84 -17.45 14.94
CA GLU A 21 -5.05 -16.47 14.20
C GLU A 21 -6.00 -15.55 13.42
N LYS A 22 -5.72 -14.25 13.46
CA LYS A 22 -6.53 -13.23 12.79
C LYS A 22 -5.67 -12.44 11.82
N ASP A 23 -6.31 -12.03 10.73
CA ASP A 23 -5.65 -11.18 9.77
C ASP A 23 -5.41 -9.77 10.37
N PRO A 24 -4.19 -9.22 10.29
CA PRO A 24 -3.90 -7.88 10.79
C PRO A 24 -4.81 -6.79 10.23
N GLU A 25 -5.23 -6.87 8.96
CA GLU A 25 -6.14 -5.93 8.31
C GLU A 25 -7.53 -5.96 8.95
N GLU A 26 -8.05 -7.15 9.23
CA GLU A 26 -9.33 -7.33 9.93
C GLU A 26 -9.27 -6.70 11.33
N VAL A 27 -8.19 -6.96 12.07
CA VAL A 27 -8.01 -6.46 13.44
C VAL A 27 -7.83 -4.95 13.47
N LEU A 28 -7.02 -4.38 12.58
CA LEU A 28 -6.77 -2.94 12.54
C LEU A 28 -8.02 -2.17 12.09
N THR A 29 -8.78 -2.71 11.13
CA THR A 29 -10.04 -2.11 10.70
C THR A 29 -11.06 -2.10 11.83
N ALA A 30 -11.19 -3.21 12.57
CA ALA A 30 -12.11 -3.27 13.71
C ALA A 30 -11.64 -2.36 14.87
N LEU A 31 -10.34 -2.34 15.16
CA LEU A 31 -9.77 -1.53 16.24
C LEU A 31 -9.88 -0.03 15.94
N PHE A 32 -9.38 0.42 14.78
CA PHE A 32 -9.37 1.83 14.44
C PHE A 32 -10.75 2.33 13.99
N GLY A 33 -11.45 1.59 13.13
CA GLY A 33 -12.74 2.01 12.61
C GLY A 33 -13.88 1.86 13.61
N THR A 34 -14.04 0.67 14.19
CA THR A 34 -15.21 0.37 15.02
C THR A 34 -15.02 0.81 16.47
N LEU A 35 -13.88 0.45 17.08
CA LEU A 35 -13.66 0.69 18.51
C LEU A 35 -13.20 2.12 18.79
N LEU A 36 -12.15 2.58 18.11
CA LEU A 36 -11.53 3.88 18.37
C LEU A 36 -12.14 5.02 17.54
N LYS A 37 -12.89 4.71 16.47
CA LYS A 37 -13.45 5.68 15.51
C LYS A 37 -12.40 6.67 14.98
N ALA A 38 -11.19 6.17 14.76
CA ALA A 38 -10.11 6.95 14.16
C ALA A 38 -10.44 7.28 12.70
N PRO A 39 -9.96 8.40 12.16
CA PRO A 39 -10.03 8.64 10.73
C PRO A 39 -9.15 7.63 9.96
N PRO A 40 -9.51 7.28 8.71
CA PRO A 40 -8.67 6.44 7.86
C PRO A 40 -7.30 7.08 7.68
N LEU A 41 -6.27 6.23 7.57
CA LEU A 41 -4.89 6.69 7.42
C LEU A 41 -4.55 7.06 5.98
N VAL A 42 -5.26 6.45 5.03
CA VAL A 42 -5.01 6.56 3.60
C VAL A 42 -6.35 6.73 2.85
N GLU A 43 -6.38 7.70 1.94
CA GLU A 43 -7.44 7.82 0.93
C GLU A 43 -6.84 7.61 -0.46
N LEU A 44 -7.41 6.69 -1.22
CA LEU A 44 -6.97 6.34 -2.56
C LEU A 44 -8.05 6.74 -3.56
N ILE A 45 -7.68 7.48 -4.60
CA ILE A 45 -8.56 7.77 -5.74
C ILE A 45 -8.21 6.86 -6.90
N ASN A 46 -9.22 6.20 -7.46
CA ASN A 46 -9.11 5.47 -8.72
C ASN A 46 -9.26 6.46 -9.88
N LEU A 47 -8.25 6.51 -10.76
CA LEU A 47 -8.21 7.49 -11.84
C LEU A 47 -9.13 7.13 -13.02
N LYS A 48 -9.72 5.92 -13.05
CA LYS A 48 -10.68 5.51 -14.11
C LYS A 48 -12.08 6.04 -13.85
N ASP A 49 -12.54 5.98 -12.60
CA ASP A 49 -13.92 6.30 -12.22
C ASP A 49 -14.02 7.42 -11.15
N ASN A 50 -12.89 7.96 -10.70
CA ASN A 50 -12.77 8.96 -9.62
C ASN A 50 -13.37 8.51 -8.27
N LYS A 51 -13.56 7.21 -8.06
CA LYS A 51 -14.01 6.68 -6.78
C LYS A 51 -12.89 6.80 -5.74
N VAL A 52 -13.25 7.27 -4.56
CA VAL A 52 -12.34 7.36 -3.41
C VAL A 52 -12.60 6.19 -2.47
N ASP A 53 -11.56 5.43 -2.17
CA ASP A 53 -11.53 4.39 -1.16
C ASP A 53 -10.74 4.83 0.08
N ARG A 54 -11.15 4.37 1.26
CA ARG A 54 -10.62 4.82 2.55
C ARG A 54 -10.20 3.62 3.38
N THR A 55 -8.94 3.59 3.78
CA THR A 55 -8.36 2.42 4.45
C THR A 55 -7.35 2.81 5.53
N TYR A 56 -7.10 1.87 6.44
CA TYR A 56 -6.03 1.97 7.45
C TYR A 56 -4.72 1.35 6.94
N LEU A 57 -4.76 0.55 5.89
CA LEU A 57 -3.60 -0.15 5.35
C LEU A 57 -3.67 -0.25 3.83
N CYS A 58 -2.50 -0.23 3.22
CA CYS A 58 -2.35 -0.21 1.77
C CYS A 58 -1.83 -1.58 1.32
N PRO A 59 -2.70 -2.47 0.80
CA PRO A 59 -2.30 -3.75 0.25
C PRO A 59 -1.60 -3.54 -1.09
N LEU A 60 -0.36 -4.00 -1.17
CA LEU A 60 0.40 -4.00 -2.41
C LEU A 60 0.07 -5.26 -3.20
N ILE A 61 -0.42 -5.08 -4.42
CA ILE A 61 -0.75 -6.16 -5.37
C ILE A 61 0.20 -6.03 -6.56
N VAL A 62 0.88 -7.13 -6.91
CA VAL A 62 1.83 -7.20 -8.01
C VAL A 62 1.63 -8.51 -8.76
N ASP A 63 1.30 -8.41 -10.05
CA ASP A 63 0.85 -9.56 -10.86
C ASP A 63 1.98 -10.36 -11.52
N ASP A 64 3.21 -9.83 -11.56
CA ASP A 64 4.29 -10.45 -12.33
C ASP A 64 5.67 -10.12 -11.73
N TRP A 65 6.33 -11.12 -11.15
CA TRP A 65 7.70 -10.98 -10.63
C TRP A 65 8.60 -12.07 -11.19
N THR A 66 9.63 -11.63 -11.91
CA THR A 66 10.78 -12.45 -12.28
C THR A 66 11.83 -12.31 -11.18
N ALA A 67 12.37 -13.44 -10.72
CA ALA A 67 13.36 -13.58 -9.63
C ALA A 67 14.27 -12.37 -9.35
N GLY A 68 14.49 -12.07 -8.08
CA GLY A 68 15.33 -10.96 -7.62
C GLY A 68 14.90 -10.41 -6.25
N VAL A 69 15.55 -9.34 -5.80
CA VAL A 69 15.16 -8.59 -4.60
C VAL A 69 14.37 -7.35 -5.04
N ALA A 70 13.25 -7.05 -4.36
CA ALA A 70 12.42 -5.87 -4.66
C ALA A 70 12.49 -4.85 -3.52
N THR A 71 12.49 -3.55 -3.81
CA THR A 71 12.40 -2.52 -2.78
C THR A 71 10.95 -2.18 -2.46
N THR A 72 10.68 -1.65 -1.26
CA THR A 72 9.35 -1.12 -0.92
C THR A 72 8.89 -0.01 -1.87
N GLN A 73 9.80 0.83 -2.36
CA GLN A 73 9.50 1.83 -3.40
C GLN A 73 9.00 1.19 -4.69
N HIS A 74 9.73 0.19 -5.20
CA HIS A 74 9.37 -0.48 -6.44
C HIS A 74 7.99 -1.15 -6.34
N LEU A 75 7.73 -1.84 -5.22
CA LEU A 75 6.46 -2.51 -4.98
C LEU A 75 5.30 -1.52 -4.90
N LEU A 76 5.49 -0.40 -4.21
CA LEU A 76 4.48 0.65 -4.07
C LEU A 76 4.15 1.27 -5.43
N ASP A 77 5.16 1.72 -6.16
CA ASP A 77 4.97 2.36 -7.47
C ASP A 77 4.28 1.43 -8.45
N ARG A 78 4.72 0.17 -8.50
CA ARG A 78 4.14 -0.83 -9.40
C ARG A 78 2.69 -1.10 -9.05
N SER A 79 2.39 -1.31 -7.77
CA SER A 79 1.01 -1.58 -7.34
C SER A 79 0.07 -0.42 -7.67
N PHE A 80 0.48 0.83 -7.41
CA PHE A 80 -0.35 2.01 -7.67
C PHE A 80 -0.61 2.22 -9.16
N ARG A 81 0.42 2.04 -9.99
CA ARG A 81 0.30 2.20 -11.44
C ARG A 81 -0.54 1.10 -12.07
N SER A 82 -0.34 -0.16 -11.66
CA SER A 82 -1.16 -1.28 -12.14
C SER A 82 -2.63 -1.10 -11.79
N ALA A 83 -2.93 -0.67 -10.55
CA ALA A 83 -4.30 -0.40 -10.11
C ALA A 83 -4.88 0.92 -10.67
N ASN A 84 -4.05 1.77 -11.28
CA ASN A 84 -4.41 3.12 -11.73
C ASN A 84 -5.00 3.98 -10.58
N VAL A 85 -4.35 3.94 -9.42
CA VAL A 85 -4.75 4.69 -8.21
C VAL A 85 -3.68 5.70 -7.80
N LYS A 86 -4.12 6.73 -7.08
CA LYS A 86 -3.26 7.72 -6.43
C LYS A 86 -3.73 8.01 -5.01
N PHE A 87 -2.84 8.51 -4.16
CA PHE A 87 -3.25 9.11 -2.89
C PHE A 87 -4.04 10.39 -3.15
N VAL A 88 -5.18 10.59 -2.48
CA VAL A 88 -5.89 11.88 -2.57
C VAL A 88 -5.02 13.01 -1.98
N TYR A 89 -4.39 12.73 -0.84
CA TYR A 89 -3.44 13.61 -0.15
C TYR A 89 -2.26 12.78 0.38
N PRO A 90 -1.09 13.39 0.64
CA PRO A 90 0.03 12.70 1.28
C PRO A 90 -0.39 12.13 2.65
N PRO A 91 -0.35 10.80 2.86
CA PRO A 91 -0.74 10.20 4.14
C PRO A 91 0.26 10.57 5.24
N LYS A 92 -0.24 10.86 6.45
CA LYS A 92 0.62 11.07 7.63
C LYS A 92 1.22 9.77 8.15
N THR A 93 0.51 8.67 7.96
CA THR A 93 0.91 7.32 8.35
C THR A 93 0.57 6.39 7.20
N LEU A 94 1.56 5.62 6.74
CA LEU A 94 1.39 4.65 5.65
C LEU A 94 1.78 3.27 6.14
N ILE A 95 0.78 2.40 6.30
CA ILE A 95 1.00 0.99 6.64
C ILE A 95 0.95 0.19 5.33
N LEU A 96 2.10 -0.31 4.89
CA LEU A 96 2.21 -1.13 3.68
C LEU A 96 2.05 -2.61 4.01
N GLN A 97 1.08 -3.25 3.37
CA GLN A 97 0.92 -4.70 3.41
C GLN A 97 1.60 -5.29 2.18
N LEU A 98 2.73 -5.98 2.41
CA LEU A 98 3.55 -6.56 1.36
C LEU A 98 2.79 -7.65 0.59
N PRO A 99 3.06 -7.80 -0.73
CA PRO A 99 2.36 -8.77 -1.57
C PRO A 99 2.65 -10.20 -1.12
N ARG A 100 1.59 -11.00 -0.95
CA ARG A 100 1.65 -12.43 -0.62
C ARG A 100 0.70 -13.22 -1.52
N TYR A 101 1.04 -14.46 -1.83
CA TYR A 101 0.12 -15.43 -2.44
C TYR A 101 -0.15 -16.55 -1.43
N GLY A 102 -1.22 -16.38 -0.65
CA GLY A 102 -1.47 -17.24 0.53
C GLY A 102 -0.31 -17.17 1.53
N GLN A 103 0.29 -18.32 1.84
CA GLN A 103 1.44 -18.42 2.75
C GLN A 103 2.79 -18.18 2.04
N GLN A 104 2.81 -18.11 0.72
CA GLN A 104 4.04 -17.95 -0.05
C GLN A 104 4.35 -16.47 -0.32
N LYS A 105 5.60 -16.09 -0.12
CA LYS A 105 6.11 -14.78 -0.53
C LYS A 105 6.30 -14.79 -2.04
N LEU A 106 5.76 -13.78 -2.72
CA LEU A 106 5.98 -13.57 -4.16
C LEU A 106 7.43 -13.18 -4.49
N PHE A 107 8.19 -12.77 -3.47
CA PHE A 107 9.56 -12.28 -3.58
C PHE A 107 10.45 -13.02 -2.59
N ASP A 108 11.62 -13.49 -3.04
CA ASP A 108 12.60 -14.14 -2.17
C ASP A 108 13.08 -13.22 -1.06
N LYS A 109 13.31 -11.94 -1.41
CA LYS A 109 13.68 -10.88 -0.47
C LYS A 109 13.03 -9.56 -0.88
N ILE A 110 12.59 -8.81 0.13
CA ILE A 110 12.13 -7.43 -0.02
C ILE A 110 13.08 -6.57 0.81
N LEU A 111 13.64 -5.53 0.19
CA LEU A 111 14.46 -4.53 0.87
C LEU A 111 13.56 -3.36 1.33
N PRO A 112 13.29 -3.24 2.65
CA PRO A 112 12.59 -2.07 3.16
C PRO A 112 13.53 -0.87 3.09
N LEU A 113 13.13 0.14 2.31
CA LEU A 113 13.84 1.41 2.27
C LEU A 113 13.48 2.26 3.49
N GLU A 114 14.45 3.01 4.00
CA GLU A 114 14.25 3.98 5.09
C GLU A 114 13.33 5.13 4.67
N HIS A 115 13.41 5.51 3.39
CA HIS A 115 12.62 6.58 2.80
C HIS A 115 11.84 6.06 1.59
N ILE A 116 10.59 6.50 1.45
CA ILE A 116 9.73 6.23 0.29
C ILE A 116 9.32 7.58 -0.31
N GLU A 117 9.59 7.74 -1.59
CA GLU A 117 9.16 8.86 -2.42
C GLU A 117 7.73 8.60 -2.88
N ILE A 118 6.80 9.49 -2.51
CA ILE A 118 5.37 9.35 -2.84
C ILE A 118 4.84 10.51 -3.68
N THR A 119 5.64 11.53 -3.98
CA THR A 119 5.18 12.73 -4.68
C THR A 119 4.51 12.35 -5.98
N GLY A 120 5.06 11.41 -6.75
CA GLY A 120 4.45 10.94 -8.01
C GLY A 120 3.15 10.17 -7.87
N LEU A 121 2.87 9.69 -6.67
CA LEU A 121 1.70 8.88 -6.33
C LEU A 121 0.57 9.72 -5.72
N VAL A 122 0.78 10.99 -5.42
CA VAL A 122 -0.25 11.90 -4.91
C VAL A 122 -1.04 12.52 -6.08
N ASN A 123 -2.35 12.64 -5.91
CA ASN A 123 -3.23 13.24 -6.90
C ASN A 123 -2.92 14.73 -7.09
N ASN A 124 -3.05 15.22 -8.33
CA ASN A 124 -2.69 16.59 -8.71
C ASN A 124 -1.22 16.99 -8.47
N SER A 125 -0.34 16.05 -8.11
CA SER A 125 1.09 16.32 -8.07
C SER A 125 1.64 16.44 -9.49
N THR A 126 2.57 17.37 -9.69
CA THR A 126 3.28 17.52 -10.95
C THR A 126 4.67 16.92 -10.79
N GLN A 127 4.97 15.89 -11.59
CA GLN A 127 6.27 15.25 -11.58
C GLN A 127 7.26 16.00 -12.47
N PRO A 128 8.57 15.99 -12.16
CA PRO A 128 9.58 16.46 -13.10
C PRO A 128 9.69 15.50 -14.28
N CYS A 129 9.79 16.05 -15.49
CA CYS A 129 10.08 15.32 -16.70
C CYS A 129 11.45 14.66 -16.60
N HIS A 130 11.54 13.36 -16.87
CA HIS A 130 12.79 12.62 -16.78
C HIS A 130 13.91 13.18 -17.68
N GLY A 131 13.55 13.77 -18.83
CA GLY A 131 14.55 14.30 -19.79
C GLY A 131 15.04 15.71 -19.46
N CYS A 132 14.18 16.57 -18.90
CA CYS A 132 14.50 18.00 -18.75
C CYS A 132 14.23 18.61 -17.37
N GLY A 133 13.67 17.84 -16.42
CA GLY A 133 13.37 18.29 -15.05
C GLY A 133 12.19 19.26 -14.91
N LYS A 134 11.67 19.81 -16.01
CA LYS A 134 10.47 20.68 -16.02
C LYS A 134 9.20 19.89 -15.67
N PRO A 135 8.11 20.55 -15.25
CA PRO A 135 6.81 19.91 -15.04
C PRO A 135 6.41 18.97 -16.20
N ALA A 136 6.16 17.70 -15.88
CA ALA A 136 5.74 16.70 -16.85
C ALA A 136 4.28 16.91 -17.24
N GLU A 137 4.03 17.01 -18.55
CA GLU A 137 2.68 17.18 -19.12
C GLU A 137 1.98 15.84 -19.36
N GLY A 138 2.72 14.74 -19.32
CA GLY A 138 2.20 13.39 -19.53
C GLY A 138 3.06 12.33 -18.85
N MET A 139 2.44 11.19 -18.59
CA MET A 139 3.12 10.00 -18.08
C MET A 139 2.84 8.83 -19.02
N CYS A 140 3.88 8.11 -19.41
CA CYS A 140 3.72 6.84 -20.11
C CYS A 140 3.52 5.71 -19.08
N PRO A 141 2.39 4.98 -19.12
CA PRO A 141 2.15 3.86 -18.20
C PRO A 141 3.12 2.68 -18.46
N GLU A 142 3.55 2.50 -19.71
CA GLU A 142 4.41 1.38 -20.14
C GLU A 142 5.88 1.61 -19.78
N CYS A 143 6.39 2.84 -19.89
CA CYS A 143 7.79 3.14 -19.57
C CYS A 143 8.18 2.75 -18.14
N PHE A 144 7.22 2.73 -17.21
CA PHE A 144 7.48 2.30 -15.84
C PHE A 144 7.40 0.78 -15.66
N LEU A 145 6.48 0.11 -16.36
CA LEU A 145 6.29 -1.34 -16.27
C LEU A 145 7.37 -2.11 -17.05
N CYS A 146 7.95 -1.51 -18.09
CA CYS A 146 8.93 -2.16 -18.96
C CYS A 146 10.39 -1.93 -18.53
N LYS A 147 10.67 -0.98 -17.63
CA LYS A 147 12.04 -0.74 -17.16
C LYS A 147 12.39 -1.76 -16.07
N ARG A 148 13.33 -2.66 -16.36
CA ARG A 148 13.88 -3.55 -15.33
C ARG A 148 14.51 -2.67 -14.25
N VAL A 149 13.97 -2.74 -13.04
CA VAL A 149 14.62 -2.20 -11.85
C VAL A 149 15.62 -3.27 -11.42
N THR A 150 16.85 -3.18 -11.92
CA THR A 150 17.96 -3.84 -11.26
C THR A 150 18.11 -3.16 -9.92
N LEU A 151 18.18 -3.93 -8.83
CA LEU A 151 18.91 -3.44 -7.65
C LEU A 151 20.35 -3.32 -8.09
N SER A 152 20.70 -2.14 -8.59
CA SER A 152 22.05 -1.81 -8.98
C SER A 152 22.45 -0.65 -8.09
N GLU A 153 23.28 -0.99 -7.10
CA GLU A 153 24.15 -0.10 -6.31
C GLU A 153 23.45 0.83 -5.29
#